data_AF-A0A955NZ85-F1
#
_entry.id   AF-A0A955NZ85-F1
#
_cell.length_a   1.000
_cell.length_b   1.000
_cell.length_c   1.000
_cell.angle_alpha   90.00
_cell.angle_beta   90.00
_cell.angle_gamma   90.00
#
_symmetry.space_group_name_H-M   'P 1'
#
loop_
_entity.id
_entity.type
_entity.pdbx_description
1 polymer ?
#
loop_
_entity_poly.entity_id
_entity_poly.type
_entity_poly.pdbx_seq_one_letter_code
_entity_poly.pdbx_strand_id
1 'polypeptide(L)' 'DESTGEVAYTLRIHGTEFQPKVFEKGAYTIHVGEGENKKTLSSIEARSLVEDSVIEVEF' A
#
# COMPACT_ATOMS: atom_id res chain seq x y z
N ASP A 1 2.62 10.57 0.03
CA ASP A 1 3.00 11.21 -1.23
C ASP A 1 4.29 10.57 -1.73
N GLU A 2 4.23 9.85 -2.84
CA GLU A 2 5.40 9.25 -3.49
C GLU A 2 6.46 10.30 -3.90
N SER A 3 6.05 11.56 -4.10
CA SER A 3 6.96 12.64 -4.49
C SER A 3 8.01 12.97 -3.42
N THR A 4 7.72 12.66 -2.15
CA THR A 4 8.61 12.92 -1.01
C THR A 4 9.70 11.87 -0.83
N GLY A 5 9.51 10.65 -1.36
CA GLY A 5 10.37 9.50 -1.09
C GLY A 5 10.35 9.01 0.36
N GLU A 6 9.46 9.54 1.20
CA GLU A 6 9.35 9.16 2.61
C GLU A 6 8.41 7.96 2.82
N VAL A 7 8.79 7.06 3.74
CA VAL A 7 7.93 5.96 4.18
C VAL A 7 6.96 6.52 5.23
N ALA A 8 5.70 6.70 4.84
CA ALA A 8 4.66 7.26 5.72
C ALA A 8 4.40 6.39 6.97
N TYR A 9 4.43 5.06 6.83
CA TYR A 9 4.31 4.11 7.94
C TYR A 9 4.69 2.69 7.51
N THR A 10 5.06 1.86 8.50
CA THR A 10 5.27 0.42 8.35
C THR A 10 4.39 -0.30 9.38
N LEU A 11 3.59 -1.27 8.93
CA LEU A 11 2.69 -2.03 9.80
C LEU A 11 2.87 -3.53 9.56
N ARG A 12 2.78 -4.33 10.63
CA ARG A 12 2.65 -5.78 10.56
C ARG A 12 1.22 -6.17 10.90
N ILE A 13 0.50 -6.73 9.92
CA ILE A 13 -0.88 -7.19 10.07
C ILE A 13 -0.91 -8.69 10.36
N HIS A 14 -1.88 -9.13 11.17
CA HIS A 14 -2.26 -10.54 11.27
C HIS A 14 -3.53 -10.75 10.43
N GLY A 15 -3.35 -10.93 9.12
CA GLY A 15 -4.43 -11.09 8.15
C GLY A 15 -3.88 -11.09 6.71
N THR A 16 -4.71 -11.47 5.74
CA THR A 16 -4.36 -11.49 4.31
C THR A 16 -4.90 -10.26 3.56
N GLU A 17 -5.66 -9.40 4.21
CA GLU A 17 -6.24 -8.19 3.64
C GLU A 17 -5.98 -6.99 4.57
N PHE A 18 -5.62 -5.85 3.98
CA PHE A 18 -5.42 -4.60 4.69
C PHE A 18 -5.72 -3.41 3.79
N GLN A 19 -6.53 -2.48 4.29
CA GLN A 19 -6.81 -1.23 3.62
C GLN A 19 -5.91 -0.12 4.17
N PRO A 20 -4.88 0.32 3.43
CA PRO A 20 -4.02 1.42 3.86
C PRO A 20 -4.82 2.72 3.97
N LYS A 21 -4.71 3.42 5.10
CA LYS A 21 -5.28 4.76 5.26
C LYS A 21 -4.38 5.76 4.54
N VAL A 22 -4.89 6.34 3.47
CA VAL A 22 -4.23 7.39 2.69
C VAL A 22 -4.69 8.75 3.21
N PHE A 23 -3.74 9.58 3.65
CA PHE A 23 -4.02 10.89 4.26
C PHE A 23 -4.25 11.98 3.22
N GLU A 24 -3.70 11.81 2.02
CA GLU A 24 -3.82 12.76 0.91
C GLU A 24 -4.04 12.04 -0.42
N LYS A 25 -4.66 12.73 -1.38
CA LYS A 25 -4.82 12.24 -2.75
C LYS A 25 -3.46 12.20 -3.44
N GLY A 26 -3.11 11.08 -4.06
CA GLY A 26 -1.84 10.90 -4.76
C GLY A 26 -1.54 9.43 -5.05
N ALA A 27 -0.45 9.19 -5.78
CA ALA A 27 0.10 7.86 -5.95
C ALA A 27 0.97 7.48 -4.75
N TYR A 28 0.95 6.20 -4.39
CA TYR A 28 1.73 5.64 -3.31
C TYR A 28 2.40 4.35 -3.77
N THR A 29 3.61 4.12 -3.25
CA THR A 29 4.29 2.84 -3.35
C THR A 29 4.05 2.03 -2.07
N ILE A 30 3.56 0.81 -2.24
CA ILE A 30 3.29 -0.14 -1.15
C ILE A 30 4.31 -1.27 -1.24
N HIS A 31 4.97 -1.56 -0.13
CA HIS A 31 5.83 -2.73 -0.01
C HIS A 31 5.15 -3.79 0.87
N VAL A 32 4.99 -5.00 0.35
CA VAL A 32 4.34 -6.12 1.05
C VAL A 32 5.33 -7.28 1.20
N GLY A 33 5.43 -7.85 2.40
CA GLY A 33 6.33 -8.96 2.71
C GLY A 33 7.67 -8.53 3.30
N GLU A 34 8.49 -9.52 3.66
CA GLU A 34 9.79 -9.36 4.31
C GLU A 34 10.87 -10.18 3.57
N GLY A 35 12.12 -9.72 3.60
CA GLY A 35 13.26 -10.42 3.01
C GLY A 35 13.14 -10.62 1.49
N GLU A 36 13.37 -11.86 1.02
CA GLU A 36 13.28 -12.22 -0.41
C GLU A 36 11.84 -12.25 -0.94
N ASN A 37 10.84 -12.34 -0.06
CA ASN A 37 9.41 -12.35 -0.42
C ASN A 37 8.80 -10.94 -0.43
N LYS A 38 9.61 -9.90 -0.66
CA LYS A 38 9.15 -8.51 -0.72
C LYS A 38 8.64 -8.17 -2.12
N LYS A 39 7.35 -7.84 -2.24
CA LYS A 39 6.76 -7.25 -3.46
C LYS A 39 6.58 -5.75 -3.31
N THR A 40 6.83 -5.02 -4.39
CA THR A 40 6.67 -3.57 -4.46
C THR A 40 5.58 -3.26 -5.46
N LEU A 41 4.53 -2.60 -5.00
CA LEU A 41 3.39 -2.13 -5.79
C LEU A 41 3.52 -0.60 -5.88
N SER A 42 4.03 -0.11 -7.00
CA SER A 42 4.15 1.34 -7.26
C SER A 42 2.92 1.88 -7.98
N SER A 43 2.76 3.21 -7.97
CA SER A 43 1.68 3.90 -8.69
C SER A 43 0.28 3.52 -8.24
N ILE A 44 0.10 3.13 -6.96
CA ILE A 44 -1.22 2.84 -6.43
C ILE A 44 -1.92 4.15 -6.09
N GLU A 45 -2.98 4.47 -6.82
CA GLU A 45 -3.77 5.67 -6.58
C GLU A 45 -4.56 5.57 -5.28
N ALA A 46 -4.38 6.55 -4.40
CA ALA A 46 -5.21 6.74 -3.22
C ALA A 46 -6.65 7.08 -3.62
N ARG A 47 -7.54 6.10 -3.54
CA ARG A 47 -8.99 6.28 -3.73
C ARG A 47 -9.69 6.42 -2.38
N SER A 48 -10.78 7.17 -2.37
CA SER A 48 -11.57 7.40 -1.15
C SER A 48 -12.24 6.11 -0.71
N LEU A 49 -12.51 5.96 0.59
CA LEU A 49 -13.16 4.81 1.26
C LEU A 49 -14.57 4.46 0.74
N VAL A 50 -15.03 5.12 -0.33
CA VAL A 50 -16.35 4.94 -0.95
C VAL A 50 -16.28 3.97 -2.14
N GLU A 51 -15.08 3.73 -2.69
CA GLU A 51 -14.86 2.78 -3.79
C GLU A 51 -13.94 1.65 -3.33
N ASP A 52 -14.54 0.49 -3.06
CA ASP A 52 -13.78 -0.72 -2.71
C ASP A 52 -13.12 -1.27 -3.97
N SER A 53 -11.79 -1.16 -4.03
CA SER A 53 -10.94 -1.79 -5.06
C SER A 53 -9.91 -2.64 -4.35
N VAL A 54 -10.01 -3.96 -4.51
CA VAL A 54 -9.07 -4.92 -3.91
C VAL A 54 -7.94 -5.19 -4.91
N ILE A 55 -6.70 -5.08 -4.44
CA ILE A 55 -5.51 -5.48 -5.20
C ILE A 55 -5.03 -6.80 -4.62
N GLU A 56 -5.14 -7.88 -5.39
CA GLU A 56 -4.60 -9.18 -4.99
C GLU A 56 -3.09 -9.21 -5.16
N VAL A 57 -2.39 -9.73 -4.14
CA VAL A 57 -0.94 -9.90 -4.14
C VAL A 57 -0.65 -11.40 -4.03
N GLU A 58 -0.27 -12.01 -5.13
CA GLU A 58 0.22 -13.40 -5.14
C GLU A 58 1.69 -13.42 -4.70
N PHE A 59 2.09 -14.37 -3.85
CA PHE A 59 3.48 -14.54 -3.41
C PHE A 59 4.16 -15.67 -4.18
#